data_AF-A0A0P9H303-F1
#
_entry.id   AF-A0A0P9H303-F1
#
_cell.length_a   1.000
_cell.length_b   1.000
_cell.length_c   1.000
_cell.angle_alpha   90.00
_cell.angle_beta   90.00
_cell.angle_gamma   90.00
#
_symmetry.space_group_name_H-M   'P 1'
#
loop_
_entity.id
_entity.type
_entity.pdbx_description
1 polymer ?
#
loop_
_entity_poly.entity_id
_entity_poly.type
_entity_poly.pdbx_seq_one_letter_code
_entity_poly.pdbx_strand_id
1 'polypeptide(L)'
;MALYRHFTSQEALNAEYDVGRSVTNFPAIIDFYMRESARVREDLPSDLDVPYGPTRAEHLDIFRSERPAAPILIFFHGGYWRSLSSKEYNLVARGPVSAGVTTLLVNYALCPDVTIEEIVRQARAAVAWAYRNAASFGGDRERIYV
;
A
#
# COMPACT_ATOMS: atom_id res chain seq x y z
N MET A 1 29.23 3.23 -28.59
CA MET A 1 28.87 1.90 -28.04
C MET A 1 27.53 2.02 -27.35
N ALA A 2 26.63 1.04 -27.50
CA ALA A 2 25.40 1.00 -26.73
C ALA A 2 25.68 0.50 -25.31
N LEU A 3 25.04 1.09 -24.30
CA LEU A 3 25.15 0.68 -22.90
C LEU A 3 24.21 -0.50 -22.62
N TYR A 4 22.96 -0.39 -23.08
CA TYR A 4 21.96 -1.46 -23.02
C TYR A 4 20.95 -1.29 -24.15
N ARG A 5 20.76 -2.33 -24.99
CA ARG A 5 19.89 -2.28 -26.19
C ARG A 5 20.20 -1.04 -27.06
N HIS A 6 19.24 -0.14 -27.25
CA HIS A 6 19.39 1.08 -28.04
C HIS A 6 19.83 2.29 -27.21
N PHE A 7 19.91 2.16 -25.88
CA PHE A 7 20.32 3.24 -25.00
C PHE A 7 21.84 3.40 -25.00
N THR A 8 22.29 4.63 -25.14
CA THR A 8 23.71 4.98 -25.26
C THR A 8 24.28 5.66 -24.00
N SER A 9 23.44 6.04 -23.03
CA SER A 9 23.86 6.65 -21.77
C SER A 9 23.05 6.15 -20.56
N GLN A 10 23.64 6.26 -19.36
CA GLN A 10 22.95 5.97 -18.10
C GLN A 10 21.77 6.92 -17.86
N GLU A 11 21.90 8.19 -18.27
CA GLU A 11 20.84 9.18 -18.18
C GLU A 11 19.60 8.77 -18.98
N ALA A 12 19.80 8.29 -20.21
CA ALA A 12 18.70 7.81 -21.05
C ALA A 12 18.00 6.59 -20.43
N LEU A 13 18.74 5.69 -19.79
CA LEU A 13 18.15 4.56 -19.04
C LEU A 13 17.37 5.04 -17.80
N ASN A 14 17.93 5.97 -17.03
CA ASN A 14 17.29 6.49 -15.82
C ASN A 14 15.97 7.19 -16.15
N ALA A 15 15.90 7.88 -17.29
CA ALA A 15 14.69 8.56 -17.72
C ALA A 15 13.50 7.59 -17.90
N GLU A 16 13.74 6.35 -18.33
CA GLU A 16 12.68 5.33 -18.50
C GLU A 16 12.12 4.80 -17.17
N TYR A 17 12.84 4.97 -16.07
CA TYR A 17 12.40 4.59 -14.72
C TYR A 17 11.79 5.78 -13.94
N ASP A 18 11.78 6.98 -14.51
CA ASP A 18 11.18 8.15 -13.91
C ASP A 18 9.69 8.24 -14.28
N VAL A 19 8.86 7.56 -13.49
CA VAL A 19 7.40 7.61 -13.62
C VAL A 19 6.85 9.03 -13.43
N GLY A 20 7.54 9.89 -12.69
CA GLY A 20 7.14 11.29 -12.51
C GLY A 20 7.13 12.06 -13.83
N ARG A 21 7.97 11.64 -14.80
CA ARG A 21 8.03 12.23 -16.14
C ARG A 21 6.99 11.66 -17.10
N SER A 22 6.38 10.51 -16.79
CA SER A 22 5.41 9.87 -17.68
C SER A 22 3.99 10.43 -17.54
N VAL A 23 3.72 11.23 -16.51
CA VAL A 23 2.41 11.85 -16.28
C VAL A 23 2.50 13.37 -16.19
N THR A 24 1.53 14.07 -16.77
CA THR A 24 1.39 15.52 -16.58
C THR A 24 0.81 15.78 -15.18
N ASN A 25 1.32 16.79 -14.47
CA ASN A 25 0.83 17.25 -13.16
C ASN A 25 0.95 16.26 -11.99
N PHE A 26 2.06 15.52 -11.90
CA PHE A 26 2.35 14.61 -10.79
C PHE A 26 2.08 15.20 -9.38
N PRO A 27 2.45 16.45 -9.05
CA PRO A 27 2.16 17.02 -7.73
C PRO A 27 0.66 17.09 -7.40
N ALA A 28 -0.17 17.50 -8.38
CA ALA A 28 -1.61 17.61 -8.17
C ALA A 28 -2.28 16.24 -7.95
N ILE A 29 -1.72 15.18 -8.55
CA ILE A 29 -2.18 13.80 -8.33
C ILE A 29 -1.89 13.37 -6.88
N ILE A 30 -0.69 13.64 -6.39
CA ILE A 30 -0.32 13.35 -4.99
C ILE A 30 -1.20 14.14 -4.01
N ASP A 31 -1.44 15.42 -4.26
CA ASP A 31 -2.33 16.24 -3.42
C ASP A 31 -3.77 15.70 -3.41
N PHE A 32 -4.25 15.22 -4.55
CA PHE A 32 -5.54 14.53 -4.64
C PHE A 32 -5.55 13.26 -3.79
N TYR A 33 -4.53 12.40 -3.89
CA TYR A 33 -4.41 11.19 -3.08
C TYR A 33 -4.45 11.49 -1.59
N MET A 34 -3.64 12.45 -1.13
CA MET A 34 -3.58 12.84 0.27
C MET A 34 -4.94 13.33 0.80
N ARG A 35 -5.60 14.22 0.04
CA ARG A 35 -6.90 14.77 0.45
C ARG A 35 -7.98 13.69 0.50
N GLU A 36 -8.08 12.85 -0.51
CA GLU A 36 -9.12 11.81 -0.53
C GLU A 36 -8.85 10.69 0.47
N SER A 37 -7.57 10.39 0.74
CA SER A 37 -7.17 9.45 1.79
C SER A 37 -7.53 9.96 3.17
N ALA A 38 -7.32 11.25 3.46
CA ALA A 38 -7.77 11.87 4.70
C ALA A 38 -9.29 11.74 4.89
N ARG A 39 -10.08 12.02 3.85
CA ARG A 39 -11.54 11.85 3.88
C ARG A 39 -11.95 10.41 4.15
N VAL A 40 -11.30 9.44 3.53
CA VAL A 40 -11.62 8.02 3.78
C VAL A 40 -11.40 7.62 5.24
N ARG A 41 -10.38 8.16 5.91
CA ARG A 41 -10.13 7.91 7.34
C ARG A 41 -11.24 8.46 8.24
N GLU A 42 -11.91 9.54 7.82
CA GLU A 42 -13.03 10.16 8.53
C GLU A 42 -14.37 9.47 8.21
N ASP A 43 -14.58 9.09 6.95
CA ASP A 43 -15.86 8.59 6.44
C ASP A 43 -16.12 7.11 6.77
N LEU A 44 -15.06 6.28 6.83
CA LEU A 44 -15.20 4.82 6.90
C LEU A 44 -14.89 4.27 8.30
N PRO A 45 -15.63 3.24 8.76
CA PRO A 45 -15.27 2.50 9.96
C PRO A 45 -13.87 1.90 9.82
N SER A 46 -12.96 2.30 10.70
CA SER A 46 -11.55 1.95 10.55
C SER A 46 -10.86 1.61 11.87
N ASP A 47 -9.84 0.77 11.80
CA ASP A 47 -8.77 0.70 12.80
C ASP A 47 -7.49 1.20 12.14
N LEU A 48 -6.88 2.21 12.72
CA LEU A 48 -5.71 2.87 12.15
C LEU A 48 -4.45 2.42 12.88
N ASP A 49 -3.35 2.34 12.14
CA ASP A 49 -2.02 2.09 12.70
C ASP A 49 -1.92 0.77 13.50
N VAL A 50 -2.65 -0.26 13.07
CA VAL A 50 -2.65 -1.58 13.71
C VAL A 50 -1.30 -2.26 13.47
N PRO A 51 -0.54 -2.59 14.53
CA PRO A 51 0.77 -3.20 14.37
C PRO A 51 0.64 -4.65 13.89
N TYR A 52 1.39 -5.00 12.84
CA TYR A 52 1.54 -6.39 12.39
C TYR A 52 2.92 -6.98 12.69
N GLY A 53 3.90 -6.13 13.02
CA GLY A 53 5.28 -6.50 13.28
C GLY A 53 5.93 -5.66 14.39
N PRO A 54 7.22 -5.91 14.69
CA PRO A 54 7.91 -5.30 15.83
C PRO A 54 8.30 -3.82 15.63
N THR A 55 8.35 -3.33 14.39
CA THR A 55 8.78 -1.95 14.11
C THR A 55 7.62 -0.99 13.94
N ARG A 56 7.88 0.31 14.10
CA ARG A 56 6.88 1.37 13.84
C ARG A 56 6.41 1.42 12.38
N ALA A 57 7.25 0.97 11.45
CA ALA A 57 6.91 0.92 10.04
C ALA A 57 5.96 -0.24 9.71
N GLU A 58 5.96 -1.30 10.53
CA GLU A 58 5.15 -2.51 10.35
C GLU A 58 3.74 -2.34 10.97
N HIS A 59 2.96 -1.45 10.37
CA HIS A 59 1.56 -1.23 10.71
C HIS A 59 0.66 -1.29 9.47
N LEU A 60 -0.64 -1.43 9.68
CA LEU A 60 -1.63 -1.37 8.62
C LEU A 60 -2.89 -0.63 9.10
N ASP A 61 -3.61 -0.02 8.16
CA ASP A 61 -4.95 0.52 8.41
C ASP A 61 -5.99 -0.49 7.91
N ILE A 62 -7.03 -0.75 8.71
CA ILE A 62 -8.12 -1.68 8.40
C ILE A 62 -9.37 -0.86 8.16
N PHE A 63 -9.88 -0.86 6.93
CA PHE A 63 -11.18 -0.28 6.59
C PHE A 63 -12.21 -1.40 6.46
N ARG A 64 -13.15 -1.44 7.40
CA ARG A 64 -14.04 -2.60 7.57
C ARG A 64 -15.25 -2.53 6.65
N SER A 65 -15.58 -3.69 6.08
CA SER A 65 -16.91 -3.93 5.52
C SER A 65 -17.92 -4.14 6.65
N GLU A 66 -19.18 -3.73 6.43
CA GLU A 66 -20.29 -4.08 7.34
C GLU A 66 -20.74 -5.55 7.18
N ARG A 67 -20.29 -6.24 6.12
CA ARG A 67 -20.65 -7.64 5.89
C ARG A 67 -19.84 -8.55 6.80
N PRO A 68 -20.47 -9.50 7.52
CA PRO A 68 -19.74 -10.51 8.25
C PRO A 68 -18.99 -11.43 7.28
N ALA A 69 -17.82 -11.93 7.71
CA ALA A 69 -16.95 -12.79 6.90
C ALA A 69 -16.66 -12.17 5.51
N ALA A 70 -16.35 -10.87 5.49
CA ALA A 70 -16.06 -10.15 4.27
C ALA A 70 -14.77 -10.66 3.62
N PRO A 71 -14.69 -10.71 2.27
CA PRO A 71 -13.40 -10.89 1.60
C PRO A 71 -12.45 -9.75 2.01
N ILE A 72 -11.16 -10.06 2.00
CA ILE A 72 -10.10 -9.15 2.43
C ILE A 72 -9.26 -8.76 1.22
N LEU A 73 -9.11 -7.47 0.96
CA LEU A 73 -8.11 -6.94 0.04
C LEU A 73 -6.94 -6.36 0.84
N ILE A 74 -5.72 -6.78 0.53
CA ILE A 74 -4.48 -6.26 1.12
C ILE A 74 -3.78 -5.42 0.07
N PHE A 75 -3.67 -4.12 0.30
CA PHE A 75 -3.01 -3.18 -0.60
C PHE A 75 -1.63 -2.77 -0.07
N PHE A 76 -0.63 -2.80 -0.95
CA PHE A 76 0.72 -2.30 -0.71
C PHE A 76 0.97 -1.05 -1.54
N HIS A 77 1.45 0.02 -0.91
CA HIS A 77 1.69 1.29 -1.60
C HIS A 77 2.90 1.22 -2.56
N GLY A 78 2.99 2.20 -3.46
CA GLY A 78 4.13 2.39 -4.35
C GLY A 78 5.27 3.20 -3.71
N GLY A 79 6.01 3.94 -4.53
CA GLY A 79 7.07 4.84 -4.07
C GLY A 79 8.49 4.27 -4.20
N TYR A 80 8.68 3.30 -5.10
CA TYR A 80 10.00 2.73 -5.44
C TYR A 80 10.77 2.20 -4.21
N TRP A 81 10.04 1.67 -3.22
CA TRP A 81 10.57 1.21 -1.92
C TRP A 81 11.36 2.26 -1.13
N ARG A 82 11.26 3.55 -1.51
CA ARG A 82 12.11 4.64 -0.99
C ARG A 82 11.31 5.85 -0.54
N SER A 83 10.01 5.87 -0.76
CA SER A 83 9.16 7.03 -0.49
C SER A 83 7.71 6.63 -0.24
N LEU A 84 6.94 7.60 0.25
CA LEU A 84 5.51 7.50 0.58
C LEU A 84 5.25 6.55 1.76
N SER A 85 3.99 6.46 2.15
CA SER A 85 3.47 5.56 3.17
C SER A 85 2.12 5.00 2.75
N SER A 86 1.55 4.13 3.59
CA SER A 86 0.16 3.69 3.42
C SER A 86 -0.86 4.84 3.45
N LYS A 87 -0.53 5.97 4.09
CA LYS A 87 -1.46 7.07 4.37
C LYS A 87 -1.84 7.85 3.12
N GLU A 88 -0.92 7.99 2.17
CA GLU A 88 -1.18 8.58 0.86
C GLU A 88 -2.26 7.79 0.11
N TYR A 89 -2.42 6.50 0.40
CA TYR A 89 -3.23 5.58 -0.40
C TYR A 89 -4.53 5.10 0.25
N ASN A 90 -4.92 5.58 1.45
CA ASN A 90 -6.19 5.17 2.07
C ASN A 90 -7.43 5.37 1.16
N LEU A 91 -7.39 6.29 0.19
CA LEU A 91 -8.44 6.46 -0.82
C LEU A 91 -8.83 5.17 -1.55
N VAL A 92 -7.89 4.22 -1.69
CA VAL A 92 -8.12 2.92 -2.34
C VAL A 92 -9.24 2.13 -1.66
N ALA A 93 -9.40 2.26 -0.33
CA ALA A 93 -10.40 1.52 0.41
C ALA A 93 -11.84 1.86 0.02
N ARG A 94 -12.11 3.06 -0.51
CA ARG A 94 -13.47 3.53 -0.79
C ARG A 94 -14.24 2.61 -1.72
N GLY A 95 -13.60 2.17 -2.81
CA GLY A 95 -14.22 1.27 -3.78
C GLY A 95 -14.55 -0.10 -3.19
N PRO A 96 -13.56 -0.87 -2.72
CA PRO A 96 -13.78 -2.22 -2.19
C PRO A 96 -14.71 -2.24 -0.97
N VAL A 97 -14.59 -1.29 -0.03
CA VAL A 97 -15.48 -1.22 1.14
C VAL A 97 -16.93 -1.02 0.71
N SER A 98 -17.20 -0.15 -0.27
CA SER A 98 -18.56 0.01 -0.82
C SER A 98 -19.12 -1.26 -1.47
N ALA A 99 -18.24 -2.15 -1.94
CA ALA A 99 -18.60 -3.46 -2.48
C ALA A 99 -18.69 -4.57 -1.41
N GLY A 100 -18.49 -4.22 -0.14
CA GLY A 100 -18.54 -5.15 1.00
C GLY A 100 -17.24 -5.93 1.22
N VAL A 101 -16.09 -5.39 0.81
CA VAL A 101 -14.75 -5.95 1.00
C VAL A 101 -14.00 -5.19 2.10
N THR A 102 -13.49 -5.90 3.10
CA THR A 102 -12.60 -5.29 4.11
C THR A 102 -11.25 -5.03 3.48
N THR A 103 -10.74 -3.81 3.57
CA THR A 103 -9.48 -3.40 2.91
C THR A 103 -8.41 -3.05 3.92
N LEU A 104 -7.26 -3.71 3.81
CA LEU A 104 -6.08 -3.48 4.62
C LEU A 104 -5.06 -2.69 3.80
N LEU A 105 -4.61 -1.55 4.30
CA LEU A 105 -3.53 -0.78 3.69
C LEU A 105 -2.26 -0.96 4.50
N VAL A 106 -1.29 -1.65 3.93
CA VAL A 106 -0.07 -2.04 4.62
C VAL A 106 0.98 -0.96 4.46
N ASN A 107 1.59 -0.56 5.57
CA ASN A 107 2.81 0.22 5.60
C ASN A 107 4.02 -0.68 5.82
N TYR A 108 5.19 -0.28 5.33
CA TYR A 108 6.45 -1.01 5.53
C TYR A 108 7.63 -0.02 5.59
N ALA A 109 8.80 -0.51 6.01
CA ALA A 109 10.03 0.29 6.09
C ALA A 109 10.61 0.57 4.69
N LEU A 110 11.38 1.64 4.56
CA LEU A 110 11.90 2.08 3.26
C LEU A 110 13.40 1.93 3.15
N CYS A 111 13.90 1.77 1.93
CA CYS A 111 15.31 1.94 1.63
C CYS A 111 15.71 3.43 1.74
N PRO A 112 16.91 3.74 2.24
CA PRO A 112 18.01 2.81 2.55
C PRO A 112 18.03 2.26 3.98
N ASP A 113 17.05 2.61 4.83
CA ASP A 113 17.03 2.18 6.24
C ASP A 113 16.92 0.65 6.38
N VAL A 114 16.26 0.00 5.42
CA VAL A 114 16.22 -1.45 5.27
C VAL A 114 16.56 -1.88 3.84
N THR A 115 16.81 -3.17 3.64
CA THR A 115 17.00 -3.76 2.30
C THR A 115 15.65 -4.16 1.68
N ILE A 116 15.61 -4.42 0.37
CA ILE A 116 14.39 -4.91 -0.29
C ILE A 116 13.99 -6.30 0.25
N GLU A 117 14.96 -7.15 0.62
CA GLU A 117 14.68 -8.44 1.24
C GLU A 117 13.91 -8.28 2.56
N GLU A 118 14.26 -7.27 3.36
CA GLU A 118 13.54 -6.96 4.59
C GLU A 118 12.13 -6.43 4.29
N ILE A 119 11.95 -5.61 3.24
CA ILE A 119 10.60 -5.17 2.81
C ILE A 119 9.76 -6.38 2.38
N VAL A 120 10.33 -7.34 1.65
CA VAL A 120 9.65 -8.59 1.27
C VAL A 120 9.27 -9.40 2.51
N ARG A 121 10.15 -9.49 3.52
CA ARG A 121 9.84 -10.13 4.80
C ARG A 121 8.65 -9.45 5.49
N GLN A 122 8.65 -8.11 5.54
CA GLN A 122 7.58 -7.31 6.14
C GLN A 122 6.24 -7.50 5.40
N ALA A 123 6.24 -7.51 4.07
CA ALA A 123 5.04 -7.75 3.27
C ALA A 123 4.44 -9.14 3.55
N ARG A 124 5.29 -10.18 3.61
CA ARG A 124 4.85 -11.54 3.99
C ARG A 124 4.31 -11.60 5.41
N ALA A 125 4.92 -10.86 6.34
CA ALA A 125 4.45 -10.78 7.72
C ALA A 125 3.06 -10.14 7.82
N ALA A 126 2.78 -9.09 7.04
CA ALA A 126 1.47 -8.44 6.99
C ALA A 126 0.37 -9.39 6.47
N VAL A 127 0.62 -10.12 5.38
CA VAL A 127 -0.32 -11.12 4.86
C VAL A 127 -0.57 -12.23 5.88
N ALA A 128 0.48 -12.73 6.52
CA ALA A 128 0.35 -13.76 7.54
C ALA A 128 -0.39 -13.25 8.79
N TRP A 129 -0.19 -11.98 9.16
CA TRP A 129 -0.94 -11.33 10.23
C TRP A 129 -2.42 -11.22 9.86
N ALA A 130 -2.76 -10.79 8.64
CA ALA A 130 -4.15 -10.68 8.18
C ALA A 130 -4.86 -12.04 8.23
N TYR A 131 -4.21 -13.10 7.76
CA TYR A 131 -4.74 -14.46 7.83
C TYR A 131 -5.03 -14.91 9.27
N ARG A 132 -4.10 -14.68 10.20
CA ARG A 132 -4.25 -15.07 11.61
C ARG A 132 -5.32 -14.26 12.35
N ASN A 133 -5.50 -13.01 11.97
CA ASN A 133 -6.35 -12.05 12.68
C ASN A 133 -7.69 -11.75 11.98
N ALA A 134 -7.97 -12.34 10.81
CA ALA A 134 -9.15 -12.03 9.99
C ALA A 134 -10.46 -11.86 10.77
N ALA A 135 -10.71 -12.77 11.71
CA ALA A 135 -11.93 -12.77 12.51
C ALA A 135 -12.07 -11.53 13.42
N SER A 136 -10.97 -10.93 13.90
CA SER A 136 -11.01 -9.77 14.81
C SER A 136 -11.52 -8.50 14.13
N PHE A 137 -11.52 -8.46 12.80
CA PHE A 137 -12.01 -7.34 12.00
C PHE A 137 -13.12 -7.75 11.00
N GLY A 138 -13.77 -8.90 11.24
CA GLY A 138 -14.92 -9.36 10.45
C GLY A 138 -14.57 -9.90 9.05
N GLY A 139 -13.30 -10.17 8.78
CA GLY A 139 -12.84 -10.74 7.52
C GLY A 139 -12.87 -12.28 7.48
N ASP A 140 -12.93 -12.83 6.27
CA ASP A 140 -12.78 -14.25 5.98
C ASP A 140 -11.33 -14.55 5.58
N ARG A 141 -10.64 -15.36 6.41
CA ARG A 141 -9.23 -15.72 6.19
C ARG A 141 -9.00 -16.55 4.93
N GLU A 142 -10.03 -17.20 4.41
CA GLU A 142 -9.97 -18.03 3.20
C GLU A 142 -10.21 -17.20 1.92
N ARG A 143 -10.52 -15.90 2.06
CA ARG A 143 -10.84 -14.99 0.96
C ARG A 143 -9.95 -13.74 0.98
N ILE A 144 -8.64 -13.96 0.98
CA ILE A 144 -7.62 -12.92 0.96
C ILE A 144 -7.12 -12.70 -0.47
N TYR A 145 -7.09 -11.44 -0.89
CA TYR A 145 -6.57 -10.97 -2.17
C TYR A 145 -5.50 -9.91 -1.92
N VAL A 146 -4.47 -9.89 -2.74
CA VAL A 146 -3.37 -8.92 -2.72
C VAL A 146 -3.32 -8.22 -4.07
#